data_AF-A0A2S2PTL8-F1
#
_entry.id   AF-A0A2S2PTL8-F1
#
_cell.length_a   1.000
_cell.length_b   1.000
_cell.length_c   1.000
_cell.angle_alpha   90.00
_cell.angle_beta   90.00
_cell.angle_gamma   90.00
#
_symmetry.space_group_name_H-M   'P 1'
#
loop_
_entity.id
_entity.type
_entity.pdbx_description
1 polymer ?
#
loop_
_entity_poly.entity_id
_entity_poly.type
_entity_poly.pdbx_seq_one_letter_code
_entity_poly.pdbx_strand_id
1 'polypeptide(L)'
;YSEGYYPDTIEELTQLKLDGMICKPPSDIYKHQIIISIIGYNEDDYLLLCIANQYKNPFFSSEPINQVYAYTRDRIPSQATMNNINQELLRAGYNPNYLIKIDQTSEIDVEYV
;
A
#
# COMPACT_ATOMS: atom_id res chain seq x y z
N TYR A 1 -9.89 -25.32 -8.53
CA TYR A 1 -8.54 -24.77 -8.69
C TYR A 1 -8.50 -23.47 -7.91
N SER A 2 -7.87 -23.46 -6.72
CA SER A 2 -7.42 -22.22 -6.10
C SER A 2 -6.01 -21.97 -6.60
N GLU A 3 -5.70 -20.75 -7.03
CA GLU A 3 -4.43 -20.39 -7.69
C GLU A 3 -3.23 -20.36 -6.73
N GLY A 4 -3.18 -21.27 -5.76
CA GLY A 4 -2.12 -21.31 -4.75
C GLY A 4 -2.22 -20.21 -3.69
N TYR A 5 -3.33 -19.49 -3.61
CA TYR A 5 -3.55 -18.51 -2.54
C TYR A 5 -3.53 -19.19 -1.17
N TYR A 6 -2.93 -18.49 -0.20
CA TYR A 6 -2.84 -18.90 1.20
C TYR A 6 -4.20 -19.42 1.72
N PRO A 7 -4.21 -20.46 2.57
CA PRO A 7 -5.44 -21.13 3.01
C PRO A 7 -6.40 -20.19 3.74
N ASP A 8 -5.85 -19.16 4.38
CA ASP A 8 -6.60 -18.13 5.11
C ASP A 8 -6.31 -16.75 4.54
N THR A 9 -7.37 -15.94 4.40
CA THR A 9 -7.27 -14.52 4.02
C THR A 9 -6.73 -13.69 5.18
N ILE A 10 -5.99 -12.62 4.90
CA ILE A 10 -5.59 -11.66 5.93
C ILE A 10 -6.85 -11.07 6.56
N GLU A 11 -6.96 -11.17 7.88
CA GLU A 11 -8.11 -10.66 8.63
C GLU A 11 -8.05 -9.13 8.71
N GLU A 12 -9.15 -8.49 8.28
CA GLU A 12 -9.34 -7.05 8.36
C GLU A 12 -9.81 -6.68 9.77
N LEU A 13 -9.08 -5.78 10.44
CA LEU A 13 -9.37 -5.35 11.81
C LEU A 13 -10.54 -4.34 11.85
N THR A 14 -10.55 -3.42 10.89
CA THR A 14 -11.57 -2.39 10.79
C THR A 14 -11.89 -2.14 9.32
N GLN A 15 -13.13 -2.43 8.95
CA GLN A 15 -13.69 -1.99 7.67
C GLN A 15 -13.91 -0.49 7.71
N LEU A 16 -13.39 0.23 6.70
CA LEU A 16 -13.68 1.64 6.55
C LEU A 16 -15.18 1.81 6.33
N LYS A 17 -15.83 2.63 7.16
CA LYS A 17 -17.23 3.00 6.95
C LYS A 17 -17.31 3.90 5.72
N LEU A 18 -17.87 3.36 4.64
CA LEU A 18 -18.06 4.02 3.35
C LEU A 18 -19.31 4.92 3.29
N ASP A 19 -19.82 5.38 4.44
CA ASP A 19 -21.08 6.12 4.52
C ASP A 19 -21.02 7.37 3.61
N GLY A 20 -21.87 7.38 2.57
CA GLY A 20 -21.95 8.46 1.58
C GLY A 20 -21.10 8.29 0.31
N MET A 21 -20.30 7.23 0.19
CA MET A 21 -19.54 6.92 -1.04
C MET A 21 -20.33 5.97 -1.95
N ILE A 22 -20.45 6.31 -3.24
CA ILE A 22 -20.99 5.38 -4.24
C ILE A 22 -19.85 4.44 -4.65
N CYS A 23 -19.85 3.24 -4.09
CA CYS A 23 -18.90 2.20 -4.44
C CYS A 23 -19.61 1.09 -5.24
N LYS A 24 -18.97 0.60 -6.31
CA LYS A 24 -19.44 -0.65 -6.94
C LYS A 24 -19.16 -1.81 -5.97
N PRO A 25 -20.16 -2.64 -5.65
CA PRO A 25 -19.91 -3.82 -4.85
C PRO A 25 -18.96 -4.78 -5.60
N PRO A 26 -18.11 -5.52 -4.89
CA PRO A 26 -17.37 -6.61 -5.51
C PRO A 26 -18.36 -7.61 -6.16
N SER A 27 -18.03 -8.13 -7.35
CA SER A 27 -18.82 -9.21 -7.97
C SER A 27 -18.79 -10.48 -7.11
N ASP A 28 -19.68 -11.43 -7.38
CA ASP A 28 -19.90 -12.67 -6.60
C ASP A 28 -18.63 -13.50 -6.27
N ILE A 29 -17.55 -13.35 -7.06
CA ILE A 29 -16.28 -14.07 -6.85
C ILE A 29 -15.27 -13.35 -5.94
N TYR A 30 -15.44 -12.04 -5.70
CA TYR A 30 -14.52 -11.25 -4.87
C TYR A 30 -15.09 -11.08 -3.46
N LYS A 31 -14.32 -11.50 -2.45
CA LYS A 31 -14.77 -11.52 -1.05
C LYS A 31 -14.48 -10.23 -0.28
N HIS A 32 -13.57 -9.39 -0.76
CA HIS A 32 -13.07 -8.22 -0.04
C HIS A 32 -13.09 -6.97 -0.91
N GLN A 33 -13.47 -5.85 -0.31
CA GLN A 33 -13.38 -4.53 -0.91
C GLN A 33 -12.24 -3.77 -0.24
N ILE A 34 -11.24 -3.39 -1.03
CA ILE A 34 -10.11 -2.60 -0.55
C ILE A 34 -10.23 -1.20 -1.13
N ILE A 35 -10.06 -0.19 -0.28
CA ILE A 35 -10.05 1.21 -0.65
C ILE A 35 -8.60 1.67 -0.62
N ILE A 36 -8.13 2.13 -1.78
CA ILE A 36 -6.78 2.62 -1.97
C ILE A 36 -6.86 4.08 -2.38
N SER A 37 -6.14 4.93 -1.66
CA SER A 37 -6.04 6.37 -1.94
C SER A 37 -4.65 6.69 -2.43
N ILE A 38 -4.56 7.50 -3.49
CA ILE A 38 -3.30 8.14 -3.89
C ILE A 38 -3.08 9.31 -2.93
N ILE A 39 -2.02 9.24 -2.12
CA ILE A 39 -1.69 10.27 -1.12
C ILE A 39 -0.55 11.18 -1.55
N GLY A 40 0.07 10.89 -2.69
CA GLY A 40 1.10 11.71 -3.32
C GLY A 40 1.60 11.03 -4.58
N TYR A 41 1.94 11.79 -5.61
CA TYR A 41 2.53 11.26 -6.83
C TYR A 41 3.34 12.33 -7.56
N ASN A 42 4.33 11.89 -8.32
CA ASN A 42 5.01 12.68 -9.32
C ASN A 42 5.09 11.83 -10.60
N GLU A 43 4.63 12.39 -11.72
CA GLU A 43 4.60 11.68 -12.99
C GLU A 43 6.00 11.18 -13.35
N ASP A 44 6.07 9.92 -13.78
CA ASP A 44 7.31 9.23 -14.13
C ASP A 44 8.42 9.21 -13.07
N ASP A 45 8.06 9.33 -11.79
CA ASP A 45 9.02 9.30 -10.67
C ASP A 45 8.54 8.42 -9.53
N TYR A 46 7.44 8.79 -8.85
CA TYR A 46 6.91 8.03 -7.72
C TYR A 46 5.39 8.08 -7.56
N LEU A 47 4.86 7.06 -6.87
CA LEU A 47 3.45 6.94 -6.49
C LEU A 47 3.35 6.47 -5.03
N LEU A 48 2.58 7.20 -4.22
CA LEU A 48 2.29 6.86 -2.84
C LEU A 48 0.83 6.41 -2.73
N LEU A 49 0.64 5.17 -2.29
CA LEU A 49 -0.67 4.57 -2.05
C LEU A 49 -0.88 4.35 -0.56
N CYS A 50 -2.06 4.70 -0.07
CA CYS A 50 -2.52 4.36 1.27
C CYS A 50 -3.70 3.39 1.16
N ILE A 51 -3.61 2.27 1.86
CA ILE A 51 -4.74 1.36 2.04
C ILE A 51 -5.55 1.83 3.25
N ALA A 52 -6.80 2.21 3.00
CA ALA A 52 -7.68 2.74 4.05
C ALA A 52 -8.15 1.65 5.02
N ASN A 53 -8.29 0.41 4.53
CA ASN A 53 -8.61 -0.78 5.31
C ASN A 53 -7.48 -1.09 6.31
N GLN A 54 -7.84 -1.46 7.53
CA GLN A 54 -6.87 -1.78 8.56
C GLN A 54 -6.66 -3.28 8.66
N TYR A 55 -5.40 -3.70 8.60
CA TYR A 55 -5.01 -5.10 8.78
C TYR A 55 -4.05 -5.20 9.96
N LYS A 56 -3.91 -6.42 10.48
CA LYS A 56 -2.92 -6.69 11.54
C LYS A 56 -1.52 -6.46 10.99
N ASN A 57 -0.86 -5.41 11.47
CA ASN A 57 0.52 -5.12 11.10
C ASN A 57 1.47 -5.99 11.96
N PRO A 58 2.26 -6.90 11.37
CA PRO A 58 3.17 -7.74 12.15
C PRO A 58 4.34 -6.96 12.77
N PHE A 59 4.62 -5.74 12.29
CA PHE A 59 5.71 -4.89 12.78
C PHE A 59 5.28 -3.89 13.86
N PHE A 60 4.00 -3.50 13.89
CA PHE A 60 3.47 -2.50 14.83
C PHE A 60 2.10 -2.95 15.34
N SER A 61 2.10 -3.61 16.50
CA SER A 61 0.90 -4.27 17.05
C SER A 61 0.11 -3.42 18.06
N SER A 62 0.62 -2.27 18.48
CA SER A 62 0.01 -1.45 19.53
C SER A 62 -1.02 -0.44 19.02
N GLU A 63 -0.87 0.04 17.79
CA GLU A 63 -1.81 0.99 17.18
C GLU A 63 -2.10 0.59 15.73
N PRO A 64 -3.38 0.61 15.31
CA PRO A 64 -3.74 0.32 13.94
C PRO A 64 -3.28 1.49 13.05
N ILE A 65 -2.26 1.24 12.25
CA ILE A 65 -1.75 2.17 11.24
C ILE A 65 -2.14 1.68 9.84
N ASN A 66 -2.58 2.62 9.01
CA ASN A 66 -2.82 2.36 7.59
C ASN A 66 -1.53 1.97 6.89
N GLN A 67 -1.62 1.00 5.98
CA GLN A 67 -0.48 0.58 5.19
C GLN A 67 -0.25 1.59 4.07
N VAL A 68 0.97 2.12 4.01
CA VAL A 68 1.40 3.05 2.97
C VAL A 68 2.50 2.40 2.15
N TYR A 69 2.35 2.42 0.83
CA TYR A 69 3.31 1.90 -0.13
C TYR A 69 3.84 3.04 -0.98
N ALA A 70 5.17 3.11 -1.07
CA ALA A 70 5.86 4.04 -1.95
C ALA A 70 6.46 3.26 -3.11
N TYR A 71 5.97 3.51 -4.32
CA TYR A 71 6.53 2.98 -5.55
C TYR A 71 7.37 4.05 -6.21
N THR A 72 8.53 3.66 -6.72
CA THR A 72 9.42 4.52 -7.49
C THR A 72 9.70 3.88 -8.84
N ARG A 73 9.93 4.69 -9.88
CA ARG A 73 10.37 4.19 -11.18
C ARG A 73 11.76 3.55 -11.10
N ASP A 74 12.64 4.19 -10.33
CA ASP A 74 13.99 3.70 -10.10
C ASP A 74 14.05 2.73 -8.92
N ARG A 75 14.85 1.68 -9.07
CA ARG A 75 15.21 0.75 -8.00
C ARG A 75 15.91 1.43 -6.83
N ILE A 76 16.77 2.41 -7.15
CA ILE A 76 17.47 3.25 -6.19
C ILE A 76 17.06 4.69 -6.48
N PRO A 77 15.99 5.20 -5.85
CA PRO A 77 15.51 6.56 -6.11
C PRO A 77 16.55 7.60 -5.72
N SER A 78 16.55 8.72 -6.46
CA SER A 78 17.44 9.85 -6.17
C SER A 78 17.15 10.48 -4.79
N GLN A 79 18.12 11.22 -4.25
CA GLN A 79 17.89 11.97 -3.00
C GLN A 79 16.76 12.99 -3.15
N ALA A 80 16.60 13.59 -4.33
CA ALA A 80 15.53 14.54 -4.62
C ALA A 80 14.16 13.85 -4.57
N THR A 81 14.02 12.69 -5.24
CA THR A 81 12.83 11.84 -5.19
C THR A 81 12.48 11.47 -3.75
N MET A 82 13.47 11.01 -2.96
CA MET A 82 13.26 10.66 -1.55
C MET A 82 12.82 11.85 -0.70
N ASN A 83 13.36 13.04 -0.95
CA ASN A 83 12.93 14.24 -0.23
C ASN A 83 11.47 14.60 -0.55
N ASN A 84 11.07 14.49 -1.82
CA ASN A 84 9.69 14.74 -2.23
C ASN A 84 8.72 13.73 -1.61
N ILE A 85 9.06 12.44 -1.65
CA ILE A 85 8.29 11.38 -0.97
C ILE A 85 8.11 11.70 0.51
N ASN A 86 9.19 12.07 1.21
CA ASN A 86 9.11 12.40 2.63
C ASN A 86 8.19 13.60 2.90
N GLN A 87 8.20 14.62 2.04
CA GLN A 87 7.32 15.79 2.17
C GLN A 87 5.84 15.42 1.94
N GLU A 88 5.55 14.61 0.92
CA GLU A 88 4.18 14.13 0.66
C GLU A 88 3.65 13.26 1.81
N LEU A 89 4.48 12.38 2.38
CA LEU A 89 4.11 11.59 3.55
C LEU A 89 3.79 12.47 4.76
N LEU A 90 4.62 13.47 5.05
CA LEU A 90 4.38 14.43 6.13
C LEU A 90 3.08 15.21 5.91
N ARG A 91 2.80 15.66 4.67
CA ARG A 91 1.56 16.35 4.31
C ARG A 91 0.33 15.46 4.50
N ALA A 92 0.46 14.17 4.21
CA ALA A 92 -0.57 13.16 4.42
C ALA A 92 -0.71 12.71 5.89
N GLY A 93 0.10 13.26 6.81
CA GLY A 93 0.05 12.95 8.25
C GLY A 93 0.84 11.71 8.67
N TYR A 94 1.70 11.18 7.81
CA TYR A 94 2.55 10.03 8.09
C TYR A 94 3.97 10.45 8.49
N ASN A 95 4.58 9.71 9.42
CA ASN A 95 5.97 9.90 9.81
C ASN A 95 6.89 9.12 8.84
N PRO A 96 7.69 9.79 8.00
CA PRO A 96 8.55 9.12 7.02
C PRO A 96 9.67 8.29 7.66
N ASN A 97 9.97 8.48 8.96
CA ASN A 97 10.96 7.66 9.67
C ASN A 97 10.51 6.21 9.87
N TYR A 98 9.22 5.91 9.68
CA TYR A 98 8.69 4.54 9.70
C TYR A 98 8.70 3.87 8.34
N LEU A 99 9.17 4.56 7.29
CA LEU A 99 9.29 3.97 5.97
C LEU A 99 10.39 2.91 5.96
N ILE A 100 10.01 1.67 5.70
CA ILE A 100 10.95 0.56 5.54
C ILE A 100 11.29 0.43 4.06
N LYS A 101 12.57 0.40 3.74
CA LYS A 101 13.03 0.10 2.37
C LYS A 101 13.10 -1.41 2.20
N ILE A 102 12.41 -1.91 1.19
CA ILE A 102 12.52 -3.31 0.78
C ILE A 102 13.78 -3.42 -0.07
N ASP A 103 14.63 -4.40 0.25
CA ASP A 103 15.80 -4.68 -0.58
C ASP A 103 15.34 -5.14 -1.96
N GLN A 104 15.71 -4.37 -2.98
CA GLN A 104 15.46 -4.69 -4.39
C GLN A 104 16.67 -5.38 -5.05
N THR A 105 17.76 -5.59 -4.29
CA THR A 105 18.61 -6.81 -4.34
C THR A 105 18.45 -7.75 -5.53
N SER A 106 17.50 -8.64 -5.31
CA SER A 106 17.19 -9.77 -6.15
C SER A 106 16.06 -9.39 -7.10
N GLU A 107 16.30 -9.60 -8.38
CA GLU A 107 15.27 -9.49 -9.40
C GLU A 107 14.51 -10.81 -9.44
N ILE A 108 13.18 -10.74 -9.58
CA ILE A 108 12.39 -11.93 -9.90
C ILE A 108 12.64 -12.20 -11.38
N ASP A 109 13.47 -13.20 -11.66
CA ASP A 109 13.99 -13.56 -12.99
C ASP A 109 12.94 -14.25 -13.89
N VAL A 110 11.66 -13.92 -13.71
CA VAL A 110 10.56 -14.65 -14.34
C VAL A 110 9.72 -13.68 -15.16
N GLU A 111 9.84 -13.80 -16.48
CA GLU A 111 8.84 -13.35 -17.44
C GLU A 111 7.47 -13.93 -17.01
N TYR A 112 6.64 -13.12 -16.38
CA TYR A 112 5.22 -13.44 -16.26
C TYR A 112 4.58 -13.14 -17.62
N VAL A 113 4.38 -14.20 -18.42
CA VAL A 113 3.49 -14.23 -19.59
C VAL A 113 2.08 -14.55 -19.15
#